data_AF-A0A938JGJ5-F1
#
_entry.id   AF-A0A938JGJ5-F1
#
_cell.length_a   1.000
_cell.length_b   1.000
_cell.length_c   1.000
_cell.angle_alpha   90.00
_cell.angle_beta   90.00
_cell.angle_gamma   90.00
#
_symmetry.space_group_name_H-M   'P 1'
#
loop_
_entity.id
_entity.type
_entity.pdbx_description
1 polymer ?
#
loop_
_entity_poly.entity_id
_entity_poly.type
_entity_poly.pdbx_seq_one_letter_code
_entity_poly.pdbx_strand_id
1 'polypeptide(L)'
;MQSTWTGGPQIALVRPNSFQASESGGSAEVVAVTPAISDAAQRAKVTARKPAEEGKISLEEASIIVSGGRGLGAPENFAVVEALAASLGA
;
A
#
# COMPACT_ATOMS: atom_id res chain seq x y z
N MET A 1 -23.30 7.02 -13.39
CA MET A 1 -22.16 7.65 -12.68
C MET A 1 -21.81 8.92 -13.43
N GLN A 2 -22.58 9.99 -13.23
CA GLN A 2 -22.34 11.31 -13.83
C GLN A 2 -22.36 12.33 -12.70
N SER A 3 -21.19 12.62 -12.13
CA SER A 3 -21.01 13.84 -11.36
C SER A 3 -20.63 14.93 -12.35
N THR A 4 -21.53 15.88 -12.59
CA THR A 4 -21.24 17.10 -13.34
C THR A 4 -20.56 18.04 -12.37
N TRP A 5 -19.24 18.22 -12.53
CA TRP A 5 -18.45 19.09 -11.68
C TRP A 5 -18.36 20.46 -12.33
N THR A 6 -18.86 21.50 -11.65
CA THR A 6 -18.89 22.87 -12.19
C THR A 6 -17.96 23.78 -11.36
N GLY A 7 -16.81 24.15 -11.93
CA GLY A 7 -15.85 25.11 -11.36
C GLY A 7 -14.84 24.56 -10.34
N GLY A 8 -13.69 25.25 -10.21
CA GLY A 8 -12.61 24.96 -9.25
C GLY A 8 -11.73 23.74 -9.57
N PRO A 9 -10.55 23.59 -8.92
CA PRO A 9 -9.75 22.38 -9.04
C PRO A 9 -10.50 21.20 -8.43
N GLN A 10 -10.62 20.12 -9.21
CA GLN A 10 -11.29 18.90 -8.77
C GLN A 10 -10.28 17.96 -8.13
N ILE A 11 -10.48 17.65 -6.86
CA ILE A 11 -9.59 16.78 -6.09
C ILE A 11 -10.28 15.44 -5.89
N ALA A 12 -9.62 14.36 -6.31
CA ALA A 12 -10.10 12.99 -6.13
C ALA A 12 -9.02 12.12 -5.46
N LEU A 13 -9.41 11.35 -4.45
CA LEU A 13 -8.57 10.32 -3.84
C LEU A 13 -8.82 9.00 -4.56
N VAL A 14 -7.76 8.40 -5.09
CA VAL A 14 -7.82 7.13 -5.80
C VAL A 14 -7.13 6.08 -4.95
N ARG A 15 -7.70 4.86 -4.87
CA ARG A 15 -7.04 3.76 -4.17
C ARG A 15 -5.82 3.29 -4.97
N PRO A 16 -4.70 2.98 -4.32
CA PRO A 16 -3.57 2.33 -4.98
C PRO A 16 -4.04 1.13 -5.81
N ASN A 17 -3.43 0.91 -6.98
CA ASN A 17 -3.75 -0.16 -7.93
C ASN A 17 -5.17 -0.12 -8.56
N SER A 18 -5.89 1.02 -8.50
CA SER A 18 -7.20 1.13 -9.17
C SER A 18 -7.12 1.32 -10.68
N PHE A 19 -5.98 1.74 -11.21
CA PHE A 19 -5.75 1.97 -12.64
C PHE A 19 -4.51 1.21 -13.09
N GLN A 20 -4.53 0.76 -14.35
CA GLN A 20 -3.35 0.19 -14.98
C GLN A 20 -2.33 1.30 -15.26
N ALA A 21 -1.04 0.98 -15.10
CA ALA A 21 0.02 1.87 -15.53
C ALA A 21 -0.03 2.04 -17.05
N SER A 22 0.10 3.28 -17.53
CA SER A 22 0.28 3.55 -18.95
C SER A 22 1.73 3.28 -19.37
N GLU A 23 1.94 3.01 -20.67
CA GLU A 23 3.28 2.83 -21.23
C GLU A 23 4.19 4.03 -20.91
N SER A 24 5.46 3.76 -20.63
CA SER A 24 6.46 4.78 -20.30
C SER A 24 7.06 5.38 -21.57
N GLY A 25 6.99 6.70 -21.71
CA GLY A 25 7.62 7.47 -22.78
C GLY A 25 6.96 8.84 -22.94
N GLY A 26 7.74 9.87 -23.32
CA GLY A 26 7.24 11.23 -23.55
C GLY A 26 8.28 12.31 -23.26
N SER A 27 7.99 13.53 -23.69
CA SER A 27 8.73 14.75 -23.31
C SER A 27 7.82 15.59 -22.42
N ALA A 28 8.26 15.88 -21.20
CA ALA A 28 7.56 16.76 -20.27
C ALA A 28 8.45 17.95 -19.91
N GLU A 29 7.85 19.13 -19.76
CA GLU A 29 8.55 20.30 -19.28
C GLU A 29 8.83 20.17 -17.78
N VAL A 30 10.09 20.36 -17.40
CA VAL A 30 10.51 20.38 -15.99
C VAL A 30 10.44 21.82 -15.50
N VAL A 31 9.40 22.15 -14.74
CA VAL A 31 9.23 23.45 -14.10
C VAL A 31 9.70 23.39 -12.65
N ALA A 32 10.73 24.17 -12.32
CA ALA A 32 11.21 24.27 -10.94
C ALA A 32 10.25 25.12 -10.10
N VAL A 33 9.73 24.55 -9.01
CA VAL A 33 8.89 25.24 -8.04
C VAL A 33 9.62 25.29 -6.71
N THR A 34 9.80 26.49 -6.14
CA THR A 34 10.40 26.68 -4.81
C THR A 34 9.30 27.15 -3.85
N PRO A 35 8.55 26.23 -3.20
CA PRO A 35 7.50 26.62 -2.27
C PRO A 35 8.11 27.16 -0.97
N ALA A 36 7.58 28.27 -0.46
CA ALA A 36 7.89 28.73 0.88
C ALA A 36 7.12 27.86 1.90
N ILE A 37 7.85 27.06 2.67
CA ILE A 37 7.27 26.24 3.75
C ILE A 37 7.33 27.07 5.04
N SER A 38 6.17 27.33 5.64
CA SER A 38 6.09 28.06 6.91
C SER A 38 6.38 27.15 8.10
N ASP A 39 6.81 27.74 9.23
CA ASP A 39 7.03 27.00 10.49
C ASP A 39 5.75 26.29 10.96
N ALA A 40 4.57 26.85 10.66
CA ALA A 40 3.27 26.24 10.96
C ALA A 40 3.02 24.91 10.21
N ALA A 41 3.67 24.72 9.05
CA ALA A 41 3.61 23.48 8.28
C ALA A 41 4.58 22.39 8.78
N GLN A 42 5.52 22.73 9.68
CA GLN A 42 6.57 21.82 10.17
C GLN A 42 6.29 21.22 11.57
N ARG A 43 5.02 21.17 11.97
CA ARG A 43 4.62 20.69 13.31
C ARG A 43 4.87 19.20 13.55
N ALA A 44 4.94 18.38 12.50
CA ALA A 44 5.19 16.95 12.62
C ALA A 44 6.69 16.66 12.51
N LYS A 45 7.25 15.99 13.53
CA LYS A 45 8.64 15.50 13.53
C LYS A 45 8.66 13.99 13.43
N VAL A 46 9.35 13.45 12.42
CA VAL A 46 9.63 12.02 12.34
C VAL A 46 10.68 11.68 13.40
N THR A 47 10.32 10.88 14.40
CA THR A 47 11.20 10.51 15.51
C THR A 47 12.00 9.24 15.24
N ALA A 48 11.40 8.29 14.52
CA ALA A 48 12.06 7.06 14.08
C ALA A 48 11.29 6.45 12.91
N ARG A 49 12.00 5.76 12.02
CA ARG A 49 11.42 4.85 11.02
C ARG A 49 11.89 3.45 11.36
N LYS A 50 10.97 2.57 11.74
CA LYS A 50 11.28 1.15 11.93
C LYS A 50 11.04 0.42 10.60
N PRO A 51 12.05 -0.25 10.02
CA PRO A 51 11.80 -1.17 8.92
C PRO A 51 10.91 -2.31 9.43
N ALA A 52 10.07 -2.87 8.56
CA ALA A 52 9.31 -4.07 8.90
C ALA A 52 10.30 -5.20 9.20
N GLU A 53 10.03 -6.00 10.24
CA GLU A 53 10.81 -7.22 10.48
C GLU A 53 10.57 -8.16 9.30
N GLU A 54 11.64 -8.61 8.66
CA GLU A 54 11.60 -9.74 7.73
C GLU A 54 11.13 -10.96 8.53
N GLY A 55 9.83 -11.26 8.41
CA GLY A 55 9.32 -12.57 8.79
C GLY A 55 10.12 -13.64 8.06
N LYS A 56 10.22 -14.83 8.65
CA LYS A 56 11.09 -15.95 8.22
C LYS A 56 11.01 -16.33 6.73
N ILE A 57 9.99 -15.87 6.00
CA ILE A 57 9.79 -16.00 4.56
C ILE A 57 9.16 -14.69 4.07
N SER A 58 9.75 -14.07 3.03
CA SER A 58 9.11 -12.92 2.37
C SER A 58 7.89 -13.38 1.58
N LEU A 59 6.72 -12.82 1.87
CA LEU A 59 5.48 -13.10 1.10
C LEU A 59 5.60 -12.70 -0.37
N GLU A 60 6.57 -11.83 -0.70
CA GLU A 60 6.80 -11.35 -2.06
C GLU A 60 7.44 -12.43 -2.95
N GLU A 61 8.12 -13.41 -2.36
CA GLU A 61 8.83 -14.49 -3.07
C GLU A 61 8.18 -15.88 -2.90
N ALA A 62 7.08 -15.97 -2.13
CA ALA A 62 6.41 -17.23 -1.84
C ALA A 62 5.70 -17.81 -3.08
N SER A 63 5.94 -19.09 -3.37
CA SER A 63 5.29 -19.82 -4.47
C SER A 63 3.87 -20.29 -4.12
N ILE A 64 3.61 -20.52 -2.84
CA ILE A 64 2.32 -20.94 -2.30
C ILE A 64 2.02 -20.07 -1.07
N ILE A 65 0.81 -19.51 -1.00
CA ILE A 65 0.38 -18.67 0.12
C ILE A 65 -0.90 -19.26 0.72
N VAL A 66 -0.87 -19.57 2.01
CA VAL A 66 -2.05 -19.99 2.78
C VAL A 66 -2.41 -18.88 3.77
N SER A 67 -3.51 -18.16 3.52
CA SER A 67 -3.91 -17.02 4.34
C SER A 67 -5.01 -17.39 5.35
N GLY A 68 -4.82 -17.04 6.62
CA GLY A 68 -5.82 -17.11 7.69
C GLY A 68 -6.33 -15.74 8.10
N GLY A 69 -7.65 -15.55 8.19
CA GLY A 69 -8.25 -14.24 8.51
C GLY A 69 -9.31 -14.32 9.61
N ARG A 70 -10.12 -13.26 9.75
CA ARG A 70 -11.18 -13.15 10.77
C ARG A 70 -12.15 -14.34 10.79
N GLY A 71 -12.31 -15.05 9.67
CA GLY A 71 -13.16 -16.26 9.57
C GLY A 71 -12.71 -17.44 10.43
N LEU A 72 -11.47 -17.44 10.94
CA LEU A 72 -10.98 -18.49 11.85
C LEU A 72 -11.52 -18.33 13.28
N GLY A 73 -12.07 -17.16 13.63
CA GLY A 73 -12.78 -16.92 14.90
C GLY A 73 -11.90 -16.84 16.15
N ALA A 74 -10.86 -17.66 16.26
CA ALA A 74 -9.99 -17.74 17.42
C ALA A 74 -8.54 -18.09 17.00
N PRO A 75 -7.52 -17.62 17.73
CA PRO A 75 -6.10 -17.85 17.38
C PRO A 75 -5.72 -19.33 17.35
N GLU A 76 -6.39 -20.18 18.12
CA GLU A 76 -6.15 -21.63 18.16
C GLU A 76 -6.45 -22.30 16.80
N ASN A 77 -7.34 -21.71 16.01
CA ASN A 77 -7.74 -22.24 14.70
C ASN A 77 -6.71 -21.93 13.59
N PHE A 78 -5.70 -21.08 13.87
CA PHE A 78 -4.57 -20.91 12.95
C PHE A 78 -3.71 -22.18 12.82
N ALA A 79 -3.77 -23.09 13.80
CA ALA A 79 -3.09 -24.39 13.70
C ALA A 79 -3.51 -25.19 12.45
N VAL A 80 -4.77 -25.03 11.99
CA VAL A 80 -5.26 -25.68 10.76
C VAL A 80 -4.62 -25.06 9.51
N VAL A 81 -4.45 -23.73 9.52
CA VAL A 81 -3.80 -22.99 8.42
C VAL A 81 -2.33 -23.34 8.35
N GLU A 82 -1.65 -23.43 9.50
CA GLU A 82 -0.25 -23.84 9.59
C GLU A 82 -0.04 -25.30 9.16
N ALA A 83 -0.93 -26.21 9.56
CA ALA A 83 -0.87 -27.61 9.12
C ALA A 83 -1.08 -27.77 7.61
N LEU A 84 -1.96 -26.95 7.01
CA LEU A 84 -2.17 -26.91 5.57
C LEU A 84 -0.94 -26.34 4.85
N ALA A 85 -0.37 -25.25 5.36
CA ALA A 85 0.86 -24.66 4.83
C ALA A 85 2.01 -25.69 4.85
N ALA A 86 2.23 -26.36 5.98
CA ALA A 86 3.26 -27.39 6.12
C ALA A 86 3.07 -28.57 5.15
N SER A 87 1.84 -28.99 4.92
CA SER A 87 1.52 -30.09 3.99
C SER A 87 1.76 -29.74 2.53
N LEU A 88 1.63 -28.45 2.19
CA LEU A 88 1.81 -27.92 0.84
C LEU A 88 3.23 -27.38 0.60
N GLY A 89 4.08 -27.35 1.63
CA GLY A 89 5.40 -26.73 1.57
C GLY A 89 5.33 -25.21 1.38
N ALA A 90 4.25 -24.58 1.84
CA ALA A 90 4.00 -23.14 1.80
C ALA A 90 4.66 -22.40 2.97
#